data_AF-A0A7H1M909-F1
#
_entry.id   AF-A0A7H1M909-F1
#
_cell.length_a   1.000
_cell.length_b   1.000
_cell.length_c   1.000
_cell.angle_alpha   90.00
_cell.angle_beta   90.00
_cell.angle_gamma   90.00
#
_symmetry.space_group_name_H-M   'P 1'
#
loop_
_entity.id
_entity.type
_entity.pdbx_description
1 polymer ?
#
loop_
_entity_poly.entity_id
_entity_poly.type
_entity_poly.pdbx_seq_one_letter_code
_entity_poly.pdbx_strand_id
1 'polypeptide(L)'
;MEIPADITPGFAHNHGDRLGALEKLFGERHGDDALDKMIEAREAYLNTKFRPTGVAVTSFAGLKADKAEVARLLEDKAQKKQSLHEAEAAALWQEAYGVKLERYNLPNKNPPDFMVISDGAPETWPTLDFMFTEDEARPEKIEKLNHFFAIPEARWQEKINNIQKHLKKADIVPLDLRQLNAFNRAKVIAYVVSLPEEQRNKITLILGDKK
;
A
#
# COMPACT_ATOMS: atom_id res chain seq x y z
N MET A 1 -16.99 32.32 35.93
CA MET A 1 -16.96 30.85 35.88
C MET A 1 -15.50 30.46 35.89
N GLU A 2 -14.94 30.28 37.09
CA GLU A 2 -13.53 29.93 37.28
C GLU A 2 -13.35 28.43 37.04
N ILE A 3 -12.38 28.08 36.22
CA ILE A 3 -12.00 26.69 35.98
C ILE A 3 -11.23 26.21 37.22
N PRO A 4 -11.62 25.11 37.89
CA PRO A 4 -10.91 24.59 39.05
C PRO A 4 -9.45 24.24 38.71
N ALA A 5 -8.52 24.60 39.60
CA ALA A 5 -7.07 24.47 39.40
C ALA A 5 -6.55 23.03 39.18
N ASP A 6 -7.40 22.01 39.41
CA ASP A 6 -7.05 20.59 39.31
C ASP A 6 -7.57 19.91 38.04
N ILE A 7 -8.21 20.67 37.14
CA ILE A 7 -8.48 20.22 35.77
C ILE A 7 -7.45 20.90 34.89
N THR A 8 -6.24 20.34 34.85
CA THR A 8 -5.44 20.48 33.64
C THR A 8 -6.00 19.41 32.70
N PRO A 9 -6.76 19.73 31.63
CA PRO A 9 -6.93 18.76 30.57
C PRO A 9 -5.52 18.57 30.05
N GLY A 10 -4.90 17.45 30.40
CA GLY A 10 -3.62 17.06 29.90
C GLY A 10 -3.78 16.83 28.41
N PHE A 11 -3.73 17.90 27.61
CA PHE A 11 -3.55 17.83 26.18
C PHE A 11 -2.11 17.39 25.86
N ALA A 12 -1.58 16.44 26.61
CA ALA A 12 -0.43 15.65 26.24
C ALA A 12 -0.88 14.65 25.17
N HIS A 13 -1.35 15.16 24.04
CA HIS A 13 -1.78 14.36 22.90
C HIS A 13 -0.87 14.69 21.74
N ASN A 14 -0.06 13.69 21.39
CA ASN A 14 0.68 13.55 20.16
C ASN A 14 -0.07 14.24 18.99
N HIS A 15 0.36 15.44 18.57
CA HIS A 15 -0.34 16.29 17.59
C HIS A 15 -0.50 15.67 16.19
N GLY A 16 0.06 14.47 15.98
CA GLY A 16 -0.10 13.69 14.78
C GLY A 16 -1.47 13.04 14.67
N ASP A 17 -1.83 12.13 15.57
CA ASP A 17 -2.89 11.14 15.29
C ASP A 17 -4.28 11.62 15.71
N ARG A 18 -4.81 12.58 14.97
CA ARG A 18 -6.14 13.15 15.26
C ARG A 18 -7.27 12.14 15.11
N LEU A 19 -7.18 11.22 14.13
CA LEU A 19 -8.22 10.21 13.93
C LEU A 19 -8.19 9.18 15.06
N GLY A 20 -7.00 8.63 15.38
CA GLY A 20 -6.87 7.70 16.50
C GLY A 20 -7.24 8.33 17.84
N ALA A 21 -6.93 9.62 18.04
CA ALA A 21 -7.35 10.36 19.23
C ALA A 21 -8.89 10.53 19.31
N LEU A 22 -9.55 10.78 18.18
CA LEU A 22 -11.02 10.87 18.12
C LEU A 22 -11.68 9.51 18.33
N GLU A 23 -11.14 8.45 17.73
CA GLU A 23 -11.58 7.07 17.94
C GLU A 23 -11.46 6.68 19.41
N LYS A 24 -10.31 6.97 20.03
CA LYS A 24 -10.07 6.72 21.46
C LYS A 24 -11.07 7.48 22.33
N LEU A 25 -11.25 8.78 22.07
CA LEU A 25 -12.21 9.61 22.81
C LEU A 25 -13.65 9.09 22.65
N PHE A 26 -14.02 8.64 21.45
CA PHE A 26 -15.33 8.07 21.18
C PHE A 26 -15.53 6.74 21.95
N GLY A 27 -14.55 5.84 21.91
CA GLY A 27 -14.56 4.59 22.67
C GLY A 27 -14.64 4.83 24.18
N GLU A 28 -13.82 5.74 24.72
CA GLU A 28 -13.86 6.13 26.13
C GLU A 28 -15.24 6.65 26.58
N ARG A 29 -15.99 7.30 25.67
CA ARG A 29 -17.31 7.89 25.97
C ARG A 29 -18.49 6.96 25.71
N HIS A 30 -18.39 6.07 24.73
CA HIS A 30 -19.53 5.30 24.21
C HIS A 30 -19.33 3.78 24.27
N GLY A 31 -18.16 3.30 24.67
CA GLY A 31 -17.79 1.89 24.74
C GLY A 31 -17.24 1.34 23.42
N ASP A 32 -16.52 0.22 23.51
CA ASP A 32 -15.81 -0.41 22.38
C ASP A 32 -16.79 -0.88 21.29
N ASP A 33 -17.94 -1.47 21.67
CA ASP A 33 -18.98 -1.89 20.71
C ASP A 33 -19.49 -0.74 19.82
N ALA A 34 -19.58 0.47 20.38
CA ALA A 34 -20.01 1.65 19.62
C ALA A 34 -18.89 2.14 18.70
N LEU A 35 -17.64 2.10 19.18
CA LEU A 35 -16.46 2.44 18.39
C LEU A 35 -16.31 1.52 17.18
N ASP A 36 -16.46 0.22 17.38
CA ASP A 36 -16.36 -0.78 16.30
C ASP A 36 -17.40 -0.54 15.21
N LYS A 37 -18.67 -0.27 15.59
CA LYS A 37 -19.73 0.07 14.64
C LYS A 37 -19.45 1.37 13.89
N MET A 38 -18.87 2.37 14.56
CA MET A 38 -18.48 3.63 13.91
C MET A 38 -17.36 3.39 12.88
N ILE A 39 -16.34 2.60 13.24
CA ILE A 39 -15.25 2.23 12.35
C ILE A 39 -15.82 1.45 11.15
N GLU A 40 -16.63 0.42 11.38
CA GLU A 40 -17.26 -0.37 10.33
C GLU A 40 -18.09 0.50 9.37
N ALA A 41 -18.91 1.41 9.91
CA ALA A 41 -19.70 2.34 9.11
C ALA A 41 -18.82 3.28 8.26
N ARG A 42 -17.71 3.78 8.80
CA ARG A 42 -16.74 4.58 8.05
C ARG A 42 -16.10 3.75 6.93
N GLU A 43 -15.64 2.55 7.23
CA GLU A 43 -14.99 1.66 6.26
C GLU A 43 -15.95 1.34 5.10
N ALA A 44 -17.20 0.99 5.41
CA ALA A 44 -18.25 0.77 4.42
C ALA A 44 -18.51 2.03 3.57
N TYR A 45 -18.63 3.20 4.21
CA TYR A 45 -18.81 4.47 3.49
C TYR A 45 -17.68 4.74 2.51
N LEU A 46 -16.42 4.65 2.96
CA LEU A 46 -15.25 4.92 2.12
C LEU A 46 -15.14 3.95 0.94
N ASN A 47 -15.41 2.66 1.16
CA ASN A 47 -15.39 1.65 0.09
C ASN A 47 -16.40 1.92 -1.01
N THR A 48 -17.56 2.51 -0.69
CA THR A 48 -18.57 2.84 -1.72
C THR A 48 -18.29 4.14 -2.47
N LYS A 49 -17.55 5.07 -1.85
CA LYS A 49 -17.36 6.44 -2.36
C LYS A 49 -16.06 6.65 -3.12
N PHE A 50 -14.97 5.99 -2.73
CA PHE A 50 -13.67 6.19 -3.38
C PHE A 50 -13.56 5.34 -4.65
N ARG A 51 -13.74 5.99 -5.80
CA ARG A 51 -13.45 5.41 -7.11
C ARG A 51 -12.30 6.18 -7.75
N PRO A 52 -11.12 5.57 -7.94
CA PRO A 52 -10.01 6.25 -8.61
C PRO A 52 -10.38 6.55 -10.07
N THR A 53 -10.12 7.78 -10.51
CA THR A 53 -10.31 8.23 -11.89
C THR A 53 -8.98 8.65 -12.48
N GLY A 54 -8.71 8.29 -13.75
CA GLY A 54 -7.47 8.69 -14.42
C GLY A 54 -6.22 7.95 -13.92
N VAL A 55 -6.40 6.75 -13.37
CA VAL A 55 -5.34 5.83 -12.89
C VAL A 55 -5.77 4.41 -13.28
N ALA A 56 -4.82 3.56 -13.68
CA ALA A 56 -5.10 2.16 -13.96
C ALA A 56 -5.49 1.41 -12.67
N VAL A 57 -6.48 0.53 -12.78
CA VAL A 57 -6.95 -0.33 -11.69
C VAL A 57 -6.99 -1.76 -12.17
N THR A 58 -6.52 -2.68 -11.33
CA THR A 58 -6.62 -4.12 -11.56
C THR A 58 -7.09 -4.83 -10.30
N SER A 59 -7.46 -6.10 -10.44
CA SER A 59 -7.80 -6.97 -9.34
C SER A 59 -7.20 -8.35 -9.56
N PHE A 60 -6.70 -8.94 -8.48
CA PHE A 60 -6.25 -10.34 -8.48
C PHE A 60 -7.35 -11.30 -7.99
N ALA A 61 -8.60 -10.83 -7.87
CA ALA A 61 -9.70 -11.66 -7.42
C ALA A 61 -9.88 -12.89 -8.33
N GLY A 62 -9.87 -14.08 -7.72
CA GLY A 62 -10.01 -15.35 -8.43
C GLY A 62 -8.71 -15.88 -9.06
N LEU A 63 -7.64 -15.10 -9.06
CA LEU A 63 -6.32 -15.56 -9.49
C LEU A 63 -5.64 -16.33 -8.36
N LYS A 64 -4.79 -17.28 -8.73
CA LYS A 64 -3.95 -18.02 -7.78
C LYS A 64 -2.51 -17.92 -8.23
N ALA A 65 -1.63 -17.54 -7.31
CA ALA A 65 -0.21 -17.51 -7.58
C ALA A 65 0.30 -18.94 -7.81
N ASP A 66 0.89 -19.21 -8.97
CA ASP A 66 1.56 -20.49 -9.22
C ASP A 66 2.77 -20.62 -8.29
N LYS A 67 2.79 -21.68 -7.47
CA LYS A 67 3.86 -21.94 -6.51
C LYS A 67 5.23 -22.07 -7.18
N ALA A 68 5.29 -22.62 -8.40
CA ALA A 68 6.54 -22.74 -9.14
C ALA A 68 7.07 -21.36 -9.54
N GLU A 69 6.19 -20.47 -10.00
CA GLU A 69 6.55 -19.10 -10.35
C GLU A 69 6.92 -18.26 -9.13
N VAL A 70 6.19 -18.41 -8.02
CA VAL A 70 6.56 -17.76 -6.75
C VAL A 70 7.95 -18.20 -6.30
N ALA A 71 8.25 -19.50 -6.34
CA ALA A 71 9.58 -20.01 -5.99
C ALA A 71 10.68 -19.46 -6.91
N ARG A 72 10.41 -19.34 -8.22
CA ARG A 72 11.34 -18.76 -9.19
C ARG A 72 11.62 -17.28 -8.93
N LEU A 73 10.61 -16.53 -8.47
CA LEU A 73 10.66 -15.09 -8.22
C LEU A 73 11.03 -14.71 -6.78
N LEU A 74 11.22 -15.70 -5.90
CA LEU A 74 11.40 -15.50 -4.46
C LEU A 74 12.69 -14.77 -4.08
N GLU A 75 13.80 -15.15 -4.72
CA GLU A 75 15.12 -14.64 -4.39
C GLU A 75 15.43 -13.38 -5.20
N ASP A 76 15.54 -12.24 -4.52
CA ASP A 76 16.17 -11.05 -5.06
C ASP A 76 17.69 -11.25 -5.04
N LYS A 77 18.25 -11.62 -6.19
CA LYS A 77 19.70 -11.83 -6.37
C LYS A 77 20.51 -10.53 -6.24
N ALA A 78 19.92 -9.38 -6.54
CA ALA A 78 20.59 -8.09 -6.46
C ALA A 78 20.76 -7.65 -5.00
N GLN A 79 19.76 -7.88 -4.16
CA GLN A 79 19.77 -7.52 -2.74
C GLN A 79 20.11 -8.68 -1.80
N LYS A 80 20.24 -9.91 -2.32
CA LYS A 80 20.38 -11.17 -1.54
C LYS A 80 19.29 -11.31 -0.48
N LYS A 81 18.06 -10.95 -0.83
CA LYS A 81 16.90 -10.94 0.06
C LYS A 81 15.81 -11.83 -0.51
N GLN A 82 15.11 -12.56 0.33
CA GLN A 82 13.87 -13.23 -0.05
C GLN A 82 12.69 -12.34 0.30
N SER A 83 11.78 -12.15 -0.66
CA SER A 83 10.56 -11.36 -0.47
C SER A 83 9.37 -12.13 -1.03
N LEU A 84 8.75 -12.95 -0.17
CA LEU A 84 7.66 -13.83 -0.55
C LEU A 84 6.44 -13.04 -1.06
N HIS A 85 6.03 -12.00 -0.33
CA HIS A 85 4.87 -11.17 -0.68
C HIS A 85 5.04 -10.45 -2.04
N GLU A 86 6.25 -10.03 -2.39
CA GLU A 86 6.56 -9.48 -3.73
C GLU A 86 6.53 -10.58 -4.80
N ALA A 87 7.07 -11.76 -4.52
CA ALA A 87 7.07 -12.87 -5.48
C ALA A 87 5.65 -13.37 -5.77
N GLU A 88 4.77 -13.41 -4.76
CA GLU A 88 3.35 -13.70 -4.93
C GLU A 88 2.63 -12.63 -5.74
N ALA A 89 2.85 -11.35 -5.43
CA ALA A 89 2.28 -10.25 -6.20
C ALA A 89 2.75 -10.28 -7.66
N ALA A 90 4.02 -10.59 -7.90
CA ALA A 90 4.59 -10.74 -9.23
C ALA A 90 3.97 -11.92 -9.98
N ALA A 91 3.80 -13.09 -9.35
CA ALA A 91 3.15 -14.23 -9.96
C ALA A 91 1.68 -13.93 -10.34
N LEU A 92 0.94 -13.24 -9.47
CA LEU A 92 -0.43 -12.80 -9.76
C LEU A 92 -0.47 -11.75 -10.88
N TRP A 93 0.52 -10.86 -10.94
CA TRP A 93 0.64 -9.87 -12.01
C TRP A 93 0.89 -10.52 -13.37
N GLN A 94 1.76 -11.54 -13.43
CA GLN A 94 1.99 -12.33 -14.65
C GLN A 94 0.68 -12.91 -15.19
N GLU A 95 -0.13 -13.51 -14.31
CA GLU A 95 -1.43 -14.08 -14.66
C GLU A 95 -2.43 -13.00 -15.12
N ALA A 96 -2.50 -11.87 -14.39
CA ALA A 96 -3.44 -10.80 -14.67
C ALA A 96 -3.18 -10.10 -16.02
N TYR A 97 -1.92 -9.99 -16.43
CA TYR A 97 -1.51 -9.25 -17.63
C TYR A 97 -1.00 -10.14 -18.77
N GLY A 98 -0.90 -11.46 -18.57
CA GLY A 98 -0.36 -12.38 -19.56
C GLY A 98 1.11 -12.10 -19.88
N VAL A 99 1.89 -11.63 -18.91
CA VAL A 99 3.32 -11.28 -19.07
C VAL A 99 4.21 -12.22 -18.29
N LYS A 100 5.50 -12.25 -18.62
CA LYS A 100 6.52 -12.92 -17.82
C LYS A 100 7.43 -11.89 -17.15
N LEU A 101 7.68 -12.07 -15.86
CA LEU A 101 8.55 -11.23 -15.07
C LEU A 101 9.87 -11.96 -14.78
N GLU A 102 10.95 -11.19 -14.70
CA GLU A 102 12.20 -11.61 -14.08
C GLU A 102 12.57 -10.68 -12.93
N ARG A 103 13.21 -11.21 -11.89
CA ARG A 103 13.85 -10.35 -10.88
C ARG A 103 14.90 -9.49 -11.55
N TYR A 104 14.94 -8.21 -11.18
CA TYR A 104 15.94 -7.30 -11.72
C TYR A 104 17.36 -7.79 -11.39
N ASN A 105 18.23 -7.89 -12.39
CA ASN A 105 19.56 -8.48 -12.26
C ASN A 105 20.69 -7.67 -12.90
N LEU A 106 20.41 -6.43 -13.33
CA LEU A 106 21.38 -5.54 -13.96
C LEU A 106 22.13 -4.68 -12.91
N PRO A 107 23.31 -4.12 -13.23
CA PRO A 107 24.01 -3.23 -12.31
C PRO A 107 23.21 -1.95 -11.99
N ASN A 108 22.68 -1.83 -10.77
CA ASN A 108 21.97 -0.64 -10.31
C ASN A 108 22.09 -0.50 -8.80
N LYS A 109 22.39 0.72 -8.32
CA LYS A 109 22.52 1.02 -6.89
C LYS A 109 21.17 0.97 -6.15
N ASN A 110 20.09 1.32 -6.83
CA ASN A 110 18.72 1.31 -6.29
C ASN A 110 17.81 0.59 -7.29
N PRO A 111 17.92 -0.74 -7.41
CA PRO A 111 17.21 -1.49 -8.43
C PRO A 111 15.69 -1.47 -8.20
N PRO A 112 14.86 -1.49 -9.25
CA PRO A 112 13.47 -1.92 -9.16
C PRO A 112 13.41 -3.43 -8.82
N ASP A 113 12.22 -3.94 -8.51
CA ASP A 113 12.08 -5.33 -8.08
C ASP A 113 12.18 -6.33 -9.25
N PHE A 114 11.54 -5.98 -10.37
CA PHE A 114 11.34 -6.86 -11.52
C PHE A 114 11.52 -6.14 -12.86
N MET A 115 11.61 -6.94 -13.92
CA MET A 115 11.56 -6.53 -15.32
C MET A 115 10.51 -7.38 -16.04
N VAL A 116 9.74 -6.76 -16.93
CA VAL A 116 8.81 -7.46 -17.82
C VAL A 116 9.60 -7.94 -19.04
N ILE A 117 9.67 -9.25 -19.25
CA ILE A 117 10.35 -9.81 -20.43
C ILE A 117 9.66 -9.29 -21.68
N SER A 118 10.41 -8.64 -22.56
CA SER A 118 9.94 -8.14 -23.84
C SER A 118 10.95 -8.43 -24.95
N ASP A 119 10.62 -8.04 -26.19
CA ASP A 119 11.58 -8.06 -27.28
C ASP A 119 12.77 -7.13 -27.00
N GLY A 120 13.95 -7.50 -27.50
CA GLY A 120 15.17 -6.71 -27.34
C GLY A 120 16.06 -7.16 -26.18
N ALA A 121 17.03 -6.32 -25.84
CA ALA A 121 18.01 -6.59 -24.79
C ALA A 121 17.42 -6.29 -23.39
N PRO A 122 17.82 -7.02 -22.32
CA PRO A 122 17.28 -6.84 -20.97
C PRO A 122 17.29 -5.41 -20.43
N GLU A 123 18.24 -4.59 -20.85
CA GLU A 123 18.37 -3.18 -20.47
C GLU A 123 17.23 -2.29 -21.00
N THR A 124 16.47 -2.79 -21.97
CA THR A 124 15.34 -2.08 -22.59
C THR A 124 13.98 -2.58 -22.09
N TRP A 125 13.97 -3.63 -21.28
CA TRP A 125 12.75 -4.22 -20.75
C TRP A 125 12.08 -3.29 -19.73
N PRO A 126 10.74 -3.14 -19.75
CA PRO A 126 10.03 -2.34 -18.78
C PRO A 126 10.29 -2.81 -17.35
N THR A 127 10.64 -1.88 -16.47
CA THR A 127 10.91 -2.16 -15.07
C THR A 127 9.67 -2.04 -14.20
N LEU A 128 9.57 -2.90 -13.19
CA LEU A 128 8.40 -3.00 -12.32
C LEU A 128 8.82 -3.06 -10.85
N ASP A 129 8.10 -2.33 -10.00
CA ASP A 129 8.47 -2.16 -8.60
C ASP A 129 7.22 -2.09 -7.72
N PHE A 130 7.01 -3.12 -6.90
CA PHE A 130 5.80 -3.27 -6.13
C PHE A 130 5.87 -2.46 -4.85
N MET A 131 4.72 -1.91 -4.45
CA MET A 131 4.59 -1.28 -3.13
C MET A 131 3.41 -1.86 -2.37
N PHE A 132 3.51 -1.81 -1.04
CA PHE A 132 2.45 -2.21 -0.10
C PHE A 132 2.05 -3.70 -0.17
N THR A 133 2.86 -4.52 -0.83
CA THR A 133 2.69 -5.98 -0.79
C THR A 133 2.94 -6.47 0.63
N GLU A 134 2.06 -7.32 1.12
CA GLU A 134 2.18 -7.98 2.41
C GLU A 134 1.46 -9.33 2.38
N ASP A 135 1.95 -10.25 3.19
CA ASP A 135 1.39 -11.60 3.33
C ASP A 135 0.12 -11.56 4.19
N GLU A 136 -0.95 -12.19 3.69
CA GLU A 136 -2.22 -12.29 4.42
C GLU A 136 -2.12 -13.19 5.66
N ALA A 137 -1.19 -14.13 5.68
CA ALA A 137 -0.92 -14.99 6.81
C ALA A 137 -0.21 -14.25 7.96
N ARG A 138 0.04 -12.95 7.83
CA ARG A 138 0.81 -12.12 8.78
C ARG A 138 0.01 -10.92 9.28
N PRO A 139 -1.05 -11.15 10.07
CA PRO A 139 -1.92 -10.08 10.55
C PRO A 139 -1.16 -9.01 11.34
N GLU A 140 -0.09 -9.37 12.06
CA GLU A 140 0.73 -8.43 12.82
C GLU A 140 1.49 -7.43 11.94
N LYS A 141 1.80 -7.83 10.70
CA LYS A 141 2.44 -6.96 9.72
C LYS A 141 1.42 -6.08 9.00
N ILE A 142 0.25 -6.63 8.68
CA ILE A 142 -0.87 -5.89 8.09
C ILE A 142 -1.35 -4.81 9.05
N GLU A 143 -1.49 -5.13 10.33
CA GLU A 143 -1.85 -4.16 11.37
C GLU A 143 -0.81 -3.05 11.44
N LYS A 144 0.49 -3.41 11.49
CA LYS A 144 1.58 -2.42 11.46
C LYS A 144 1.54 -1.57 10.20
N LEU A 145 1.38 -2.18 9.02
CA LEU A 145 1.26 -1.47 7.75
C LEU A 145 0.16 -0.42 7.83
N ASN A 146 -1.01 -0.77 8.35
CA ASN A 146 -2.13 0.15 8.52
C ASN A 146 -1.91 1.19 9.62
N HIS A 147 -1.25 0.83 10.70
CA HIS A 147 -0.88 1.75 11.79
C HIS A 147 0.21 2.75 11.35
N PHE A 148 1.06 2.41 10.38
CA PHE A 148 2.06 3.35 9.86
C PHE A 148 1.48 4.49 9.02
N PHE A 149 0.23 4.40 8.60
CA PHE A 149 -0.52 5.54 8.05
C PHE A 149 -1.18 6.41 9.13
N ALA A 150 -1.13 5.99 10.40
CA ALA A 150 -1.52 6.78 11.54
C ALA A 150 -0.55 7.94 11.72
N ILE A 151 -1.14 9.11 11.91
CA ILE A 151 -0.51 10.42 11.67
C ILE A 151 0.43 10.68 12.85
N PRO A 152 1.72 10.90 12.61
CA PRO A 152 2.15 12.26 12.34
C PRO A 152 2.19 12.54 10.85
N GLU A 153 1.93 13.79 10.45
CA GLU A 153 2.05 14.24 9.06
C GLU A 153 3.40 13.81 8.45
N ALA A 154 4.46 13.81 9.25
CA ALA A 154 5.78 13.32 8.88
C ALA A 154 5.79 11.87 8.33
N ARG A 155 5.07 10.93 8.95
CA ARG A 155 5.01 9.53 8.47
C ARG A 155 4.28 9.41 7.14
N TRP A 156 3.26 10.24 6.95
CA TRP A 156 2.58 10.31 5.67
C TRP A 156 3.48 10.89 4.58
N GLN A 157 4.22 11.96 4.89
CA GLN A 157 5.21 12.53 3.99
C GLN A 157 6.33 11.52 3.64
N GLU A 158 6.75 10.67 4.57
CA GLU A 158 7.68 9.56 4.28
C GLU A 158 7.10 8.58 3.26
N LYS A 159 5.79 8.26 3.33
CA LYS A 159 5.13 7.40 2.33
C LYS A 159 5.06 8.07 0.97
N ILE A 160 4.71 9.35 0.92
CA ILE A 160 4.74 10.16 -0.30
C ILE A 160 6.14 10.13 -0.92
N ASN A 161 7.17 10.39 -0.12
CA ASN A 161 8.56 10.35 -0.57
C ASN A 161 8.97 8.97 -1.07
N ASN A 162 8.49 7.90 -0.43
CA ASN A 162 8.76 6.55 -0.89
C ASN A 162 8.08 6.28 -2.23
N ILE A 163 6.80 6.61 -2.41
CA ILE A 163 6.10 6.48 -3.70
C ILE A 163 6.86 7.23 -4.79
N GLN A 164 7.26 8.48 -4.54
CA GLN A 164 8.06 9.27 -5.48
C GLN A 164 9.43 8.64 -5.79
N LYS A 165 10.06 7.97 -4.83
CA LYS A 165 11.30 7.22 -5.06
C LYS A 165 11.09 6.07 -6.03
N HIS A 166 10.02 5.28 -5.86
CA HIS A 166 9.70 4.16 -6.75
C HIS A 166 9.32 4.65 -8.16
N LEU A 167 8.50 5.72 -8.28
CA LEU A 167 8.14 6.35 -9.55
C LEU A 167 9.34 6.84 -10.38
N LYS A 168 10.44 7.22 -9.70
CA LYS A 168 11.69 7.65 -10.35
C LYS A 168 12.53 6.49 -10.87
N LYS A 169 12.44 5.30 -10.27
CA LYS A 169 13.31 4.16 -10.62
C LYS A 169 12.64 3.05 -11.43
N ALA A 170 11.32 3.11 -11.58
CA ALA A 170 10.56 2.10 -12.32
C ALA A 170 9.65 2.72 -13.38
N ASP A 171 9.35 1.92 -14.41
CA ASP A 171 8.39 2.26 -15.47
C ASP A 171 6.96 1.95 -15.01
N ILE A 172 6.80 0.89 -14.21
CA ILE A 172 5.52 0.43 -13.68
C ILE A 172 5.63 0.32 -12.15
N VAL A 173 4.69 0.94 -11.43
CA VAL A 173 4.63 0.90 -9.96
C VAL A 173 3.26 0.41 -9.52
N PRO A 174 3.08 -0.91 -9.36
CA PRO A 174 1.85 -1.45 -8.81
C PRO A 174 1.77 -1.19 -7.30
N LEU A 175 0.66 -0.61 -6.85
CA LEU A 175 0.37 -0.39 -5.45
C LEU A 175 -0.63 -1.46 -4.99
N ASP A 176 -0.19 -2.40 -4.16
CA ASP A 176 -1.05 -3.44 -3.60
C ASP A 176 -1.83 -2.90 -2.40
N LEU A 177 -3.05 -2.44 -2.67
CA LEU A 177 -3.88 -1.80 -1.66
C LEU A 177 -4.80 -2.79 -0.93
N ARG A 178 -4.75 -4.08 -1.29
CA ARG A 178 -5.68 -5.10 -0.76
C ARG A 178 -5.56 -5.27 0.75
N GLN A 179 -4.36 -5.10 1.29
CA GLN A 179 -4.08 -5.22 2.74
C GLN A 179 -4.27 -3.92 3.52
N LEU A 180 -4.58 -2.81 2.85
CA LEU A 180 -4.89 -1.55 3.51
C LEU A 180 -6.37 -1.50 3.90
N ASN A 181 -6.69 -0.94 5.06
CA ASN A 181 -8.06 -0.56 5.41
C ASN A 181 -8.55 0.56 4.49
N ALA A 182 -9.87 0.76 4.41
CA ALA A 182 -10.50 1.71 3.51
C ALA A 182 -10.02 3.15 3.75
N PHE A 183 -9.74 3.54 5.00
CA PHE A 183 -9.18 4.85 5.30
C PHE A 183 -7.79 5.06 4.65
N ASN A 184 -6.88 4.11 4.81
CA ASN A 184 -5.54 4.18 4.24
C ASN A 184 -5.55 4.05 2.72
N ARG A 185 -6.42 3.18 2.18
CA ARG A 185 -6.68 3.10 0.74
C ARG A 185 -7.11 4.46 0.20
N ALA A 186 -8.08 5.11 0.84
CA ALA A 186 -8.56 6.42 0.43
C ALA A 186 -7.44 7.48 0.43
N LYS A 187 -6.57 7.49 1.45
CA LYS A 187 -5.40 8.39 1.50
C LYS A 187 -4.44 8.16 0.33
N VAL A 188 -4.08 6.91 0.04
CA VAL A 188 -3.20 6.57 -1.08
C VAL A 188 -3.86 6.94 -2.41
N ILE A 189 -5.12 6.57 -2.62
CA ILE A 189 -5.87 6.88 -3.83
C ILE A 189 -5.96 8.39 -4.06
N ALA A 190 -6.30 9.17 -3.03
CA ALA A 190 -6.38 10.62 -3.13
C ALA A 190 -5.05 11.24 -3.55
N TYR A 191 -3.94 10.75 -2.99
CA TYR A 191 -2.62 11.20 -3.41
C TYR A 191 -2.31 10.83 -4.84
N VAL A 192 -2.53 9.57 -5.25
CA VAL A 192 -2.24 9.10 -6.60
C VAL A 192 -3.04 9.88 -7.64
N VAL A 193 -4.33 10.13 -7.39
CA VAL A 193 -5.18 10.94 -8.29
C VAL A 193 -4.69 12.39 -8.39
N SER A 194 -4.06 12.92 -7.34
CA SER A 194 -3.48 14.28 -7.34
C SER A 194 -2.15 14.40 -8.10
N LEU A 195 -1.51 13.30 -8.47
CA LEU A 195 -0.23 13.32 -9.18
C LEU A 195 -0.38 13.83 -10.62
N PRO A 196 0.69 14.36 -11.24
CA PRO A 196 0.72 14.62 -12.68
C PRO A 196 0.41 13.38 -13.51
N GLU A 197 -0.18 13.56 -14.69
CA GLU A 197 -0.60 12.45 -15.56
C GLU A 197 0.54 11.47 -15.89
N GLU A 198 1.73 11.99 -16.19
CA GLU A 198 2.92 11.19 -16.45
C GLU A 198 3.23 10.21 -15.30
N GLN A 199 3.08 10.65 -14.05
CA GLN A 199 3.29 9.79 -12.89
C GLN A 199 2.11 8.84 -12.67
N ARG A 200 0.87 9.28 -12.89
CA ARG A 200 -0.31 8.41 -12.77
C ARG A 200 -0.27 7.27 -13.77
N ASN A 201 0.24 7.50 -14.98
CA ASN A 201 0.34 6.50 -16.03
C ASN A 201 1.32 5.36 -15.69
N LYS A 202 2.25 5.59 -14.76
CA LYS A 202 3.12 4.53 -14.23
C LYS A 202 2.44 3.67 -13.16
N ILE A 203 1.37 4.17 -12.53
CA ILE A 203 0.75 3.52 -11.37
C ILE A 203 -0.40 2.63 -11.80
N THR A 204 -0.40 1.41 -11.26
CA THR A 204 -1.58 0.53 -11.26
C THR A 204 -2.00 0.25 -9.84
N LEU A 205 -3.27 0.52 -9.51
CA LEU A 205 -3.84 0.20 -8.21
C LEU A 205 -4.38 -1.23 -8.22
N ILE A 206 -3.92 -2.07 -7.31
CA ILE A 206 -4.45 -3.42 -7.13
C ILE A 206 -5.49 -3.36 -6.01
N LEU A 207 -6.75 -3.62 -6.36
CA LEU A 207 -7.91 -3.56 -5.48
C LEU A 207 -8.67 -4.90 -5.45
N GLY A 208 -9.58 -5.03 -4.49
CA GLY A 208 -10.41 -6.22 -4.28
C GLY A 208 -9.88 -7.12 -3.16
N ASP A 209 -10.67 -8.14 -2.81
CA ASP A 209 -10.34 -9.03 -1.71
C ASP A 209 -9.30 -10.08 -2.16
N LYS A 210 -8.32 -10.38 -1.29
CA LYS A 210 -7.66 -11.69 -1.36
C LYS A 210 -8.70 -12.69 -0.84
N LYS A 211 -9.24 -13.52 -1.73
CA LYS A 211 -10.14 -14.62 -1.36
C LYS A 211 -9.33 -15.88 -1.06
#